data_AF-A0A419HDZ2-F1
#
_entry.id   AF-A0A419HDZ2-F1
#
_cell.length_a   1.000
_cell.length_b   1.000
_cell.length_c   1.000
_cell.angle_alpha   90.00
_cell.angle_beta   90.00
_cell.angle_gamma   90.00
#
_symmetry.space_group_name_H-M   'P 1'
#
loop_
_entity.id
_entity.type
_entity.pdbx_description
1 polymer ?
#
loop_
_entity_poly.entity_id
_entity_poly.type
_entity_poly.pdbx_seq_one_letter_code
_entity_poly.pdbx_strand_id
1 'polypeptide(L)'
;MTDQRSTSDPLLSTVDFEECWNRSAATEFPEALIDGEWRVEARLSLERPVRALLGDQGVLASLDAGAPQVRPAALADLVGLVREIPAVSLTPVTIDTATLDAAGQVAGGNPRAFGDHLIRAGYRASDAFALAELAGRGGWRGRFTVEARDRAGTWRRSRSEVAFHDISVGRVMLRRSIASTIITCGTVTGLVEAIENVVHCHRERLAKM
;
A
#
# COMPACT_ATOMS: atom_id res chain seq x y z
N MET A 1 24.91 -21.37 -13.99
CA MET A 1 23.49 -21.25 -14.42
C MET A 1 22.66 -21.72 -13.24
N THR A 2 22.41 -20.81 -12.31
CA THR A 2 21.77 -21.13 -11.03
C THR A 2 20.28 -20.89 -11.20
N ASP A 3 19.52 -21.96 -11.03
CA ASP A 3 18.07 -22.03 -11.08
C ASP A 3 17.44 -21.01 -10.12
N GLN A 4 17.00 -19.85 -10.64
CA GLN A 4 16.16 -18.91 -9.91
C GLN A 4 14.77 -19.53 -9.79
N ARG A 5 14.62 -20.44 -8.83
CA ARG A 5 13.30 -20.75 -8.28
C ARG A 5 12.75 -19.46 -7.70
N SER A 6 11.83 -18.86 -8.43
CA SER A 6 10.88 -17.86 -7.94
C SER A 6 10.08 -18.49 -6.81
N THR A 7 10.65 -18.57 -5.61
CA THR A 7 9.88 -18.73 -4.38
C THR A 7 9.10 -17.44 -4.22
N SER A 8 7.86 -17.44 -4.70
CA SER A 8 6.92 -16.35 -4.51
C SER A 8 6.82 -16.07 -3.02
N ASP A 9 7.46 -15.00 -2.57
CA ASP A 9 7.46 -14.61 -1.16
C ASP A 9 6.00 -14.45 -0.72
N PRO A 10 5.50 -15.28 0.22
CA PRO A 10 4.10 -15.26 0.62
C PRO A 10 3.69 -13.88 1.17
N LEU A 11 4.64 -13.11 1.72
CA LEU A 11 4.40 -11.76 2.22
C LEU A 11 4.18 -10.75 1.08
N LEU A 12 4.70 -11.02 -0.12
CA LEU A 12 4.50 -10.23 -1.34
C LEU A 12 3.40 -10.79 -2.25
N SER A 13 2.87 -11.97 -1.95
CA SER A 13 1.80 -12.62 -2.72
C SER A 13 0.48 -11.84 -2.67
N THR A 14 -0.47 -12.18 -3.55
CA THR A 14 -1.83 -11.63 -3.52
C THR A 14 -2.67 -12.21 -2.39
N VAL A 15 -2.25 -13.33 -1.80
CA VAL A 15 -2.95 -14.10 -0.77
C VAL A 15 -3.37 -13.25 0.43
N ASP A 16 -4.48 -13.59 1.07
CA ASP A 16 -5.02 -12.88 2.23
C ASP A 16 -4.12 -12.99 3.47
N PHE A 17 -4.17 -11.97 4.32
CA PHE A 17 -3.35 -11.90 5.54
C PHE A 17 -3.58 -13.09 6.47
N GLU A 18 -4.84 -13.51 6.64
CA GLU A 18 -5.23 -14.62 7.49
C GLU A 18 -4.62 -15.96 7.04
N GLU A 19 -4.54 -16.20 5.73
CA GLU A 19 -3.89 -17.41 5.20
C GLU A 19 -2.36 -17.35 5.41
N CYS A 20 -1.75 -16.17 5.33
CA CYS A 20 -0.35 -15.99 5.71
C CYS A 20 -0.13 -16.25 7.21
N TRP A 21 -1.05 -15.78 8.07
CA TRP A 21 -1.01 -16.00 9.50
C TRP A 21 -1.08 -17.49 9.85
N ASN A 22 -2.08 -18.19 9.31
CA ASN A 22 -2.30 -19.61 9.57
C ASN A 22 -1.11 -20.50 9.14
N ARG A 23 -0.35 -20.07 8.13
CA ARG A 23 0.88 -20.76 7.71
C ARG A 23 2.10 -20.49 8.57
N SER A 24 2.10 -19.45 9.39
CA SER A 24 3.26 -19.05 10.20
C SER A 24 3.43 -19.88 11.49
N ALA A 25 2.64 -20.96 11.68
CA ALA A 25 2.59 -21.75 12.91
C ALA A 25 2.29 -20.91 14.17
N ALA A 26 1.58 -19.79 13.98
CA ALA A 26 1.18 -18.86 15.01
C ALA A 26 0.15 -19.44 15.98
N THR A 27 -0.02 -18.74 17.11
CA THR A 27 -1.23 -18.80 17.94
C THR A 27 -2.49 -18.46 17.12
N GLU A 28 -3.65 -18.72 17.69
CA GLU A 28 -4.95 -18.35 17.12
C GLU A 28 -4.97 -16.89 16.63
N PHE A 29 -5.67 -16.67 15.53
CA PHE A 29 -5.84 -15.34 14.94
C PHE A 29 -6.60 -14.43 15.92
N PRO A 30 -6.20 -13.17 16.12
CA PRO A 30 -6.83 -12.33 17.15
C PRO A 30 -8.32 -12.10 16.88
N GLU A 31 -9.18 -12.46 17.85
CA GLU A 31 -10.64 -12.27 17.74
C GLU A 31 -11.02 -10.81 17.44
N ALA A 32 -10.28 -9.85 18.02
CA ALA A 32 -10.47 -8.43 17.77
C ALA A 32 -10.34 -8.02 16.28
N LEU A 33 -9.58 -8.78 15.47
CA LEU A 33 -9.43 -8.57 14.03
C LEU A 33 -10.51 -9.30 13.22
N ILE A 34 -11.21 -10.25 13.83
CA ILE A 34 -12.35 -10.95 13.26
C ILE A 34 -13.60 -10.11 13.45
N ASP A 35 -13.85 -9.65 14.68
CA ASP A 35 -15.10 -9.01 15.12
C ASP A 35 -15.18 -7.50 14.86
N GLY A 36 -14.10 -6.88 14.43
CA GLY A 36 -14.05 -5.45 14.13
C GLY A 36 -14.92 -5.00 12.95
N GLU A 37 -15.13 -3.68 12.86
CA GLU A 37 -15.93 -3.05 11.79
C GLU A 37 -15.10 -2.63 10.59
N TRP A 38 -13.82 -2.31 10.81
CA TRP A 38 -12.87 -1.99 9.76
C TRP A 38 -11.47 -2.51 10.10
N ARG A 39 -10.67 -2.72 9.06
CA ARG A 39 -9.27 -3.10 9.19
C ARG A 39 -8.41 -2.51 8.07
N VAL A 40 -7.14 -2.29 8.38
CA VAL A 40 -6.14 -1.79 7.44
C VAL A 40 -5.02 -2.82 7.32
N GLU A 41 -4.86 -3.36 6.11
CA GLU A 41 -3.78 -4.27 5.76
C GLU A 41 -2.60 -3.46 5.21
N ALA A 42 -1.42 -3.61 5.82
CA ALA A 42 -0.16 -3.12 5.27
C ALA A 42 0.61 -4.27 4.61
N ARG A 43 1.06 -4.06 3.37
CA ARG A 43 2.02 -4.93 2.66
C ARG A 43 3.25 -4.10 2.30
N LEU A 44 4.35 -4.36 2.98
CA LEU A 44 5.56 -3.54 2.93
C LEU A 44 6.71 -4.36 2.34
N SER A 45 7.32 -3.86 1.26
CA SER A 45 8.59 -4.34 0.70
C SER A 45 9.71 -3.45 1.26
N LEU A 46 10.18 -3.77 2.45
CA LEU A 46 11.32 -3.11 3.11
C LEU A 46 12.58 -3.98 2.92
N GLU A 47 13.61 -3.77 3.75
CA GLU A 47 14.76 -4.68 3.83
C GLU A 47 14.32 -6.12 4.10
N ARG A 48 13.33 -6.28 4.99
CA ARG A 48 12.55 -7.51 5.13
C ARG A 48 11.09 -7.21 4.78
N PRO A 49 10.40 -8.11 4.06
CA PRO A 49 8.98 -7.94 3.83
C PRO A 49 8.22 -7.98 5.16
N VAL A 50 7.28 -7.06 5.32
CA VAL A 50 6.38 -7.00 6.47
C VAL A 50 4.96 -7.02 5.97
N ARG A 51 4.14 -7.87 6.59
CA ARG A 51 2.68 -7.78 6.50
C ARG A 51 2.12 -7.42 7.85
N ALA A 52 1.11 -6.56 7.88
CA ALA A 52 0.42 -6.25 9.10
C ALA A 52 -1.06 -5.97 8.87
N LEU A 53 -1.87 -6.15 9.90
CA LEU A 53 -3.30 -5.90 9.90
C LEU A 53 -3.68 -5.20 11.20
N LEU A 54 -4.20 -3.98 11.08
CA LEU A 54 -4.74 -3.19 12.18
C LEU A 54 -6.26 -3.23 12.13
N GLY A 55 -6.92 -3.57 13.24
CA GLY A 55 -8.38 -3.47 13.39
C GLY A 55 -8.82 -2.19 14.11
N ASP A 56 -10.11 -1.92 14.04
CA ASP A 56 -10.77 -0.78 14.71
C ASP A 56 -10.77 -0.83 16.24
N GLN A 57 -10.61 -2.02 16.81
CA GLN A 57 -10.42 -2.23 18.25
C GLN A 57 -8.99 -1.95 18.72
N GLY A 58 -8.11 -1.45 17.85
CA GLY A 58 -6.75 -1.05 18.21
C GLY A 58 -5.80 -2.22 18.42
N VAL A 59 -6.01 -3.34 17.72
CA VAL A 59 -5.10 -4.50 17.72
C VAL A 59 -4.36 -4.55 16.39
N LEU A 60 -3.03 -4.65 16.45
CA LEU A 60 -2.15 -4.84 15.31
C LEU A 60 -1.57 -6.25 15.34
N ALA A 61 -1.86 -7.03 14.31
CA ALA A 61 -1.16 -8.27 14.01
C ALA A 61 -0.09 -8.00 12.95
N SER A 62 1.12 -8.50 13.11
CA SER A 62 2.19 -8.36 12.12
C SER A 62 2.98 -9.65 11.92
N LEU A 63 3.44 -9.83 10.68
CA LEU A 63 4.36 -10.87 10.24
C LEU A 63 5.63 -10.17 9.73
N ASP A 64 6.67 -10.13 10.55
CA ASP A 64 8.03 -9.70 10.17
C ASP A 64 8.97 -10.90 10.33
N ALA A 65 9.66 -11.27 9.25
CA ALA A 65 10.63 -12.38 9.24
C ALA A 65 10.09 -13.72 9.78
N GLY A 66 8.79 -13.96 9.66
CA GLY A 66 8.14 -15.24 9.98
C GLY A 66 7.66 -15.39 11.42
N ALA A 67 7.91 -14.43 12.31
CA ALA A 67 7.38 -14.46 13.67
C ALA A 67 6.07 -13.64 13.75
N PRO A 68 4.93 -14.28 14.06
CA PRO A 68 3.68 -13.58 14.32
C PRO A 68 3.77 -12.76 15.60
N GLN A 69 3.34 -11.51 15.53
CA GLN A 69 3.24 -10.61 16.68
C GLN A 69 1.86 -10.00 16.75
N VAL A 70 1.33 -9.84 17.96
CA VAL A 70 0.06 -9.17 18.24
C VAL A 70 0.31 -8.16 19.35
N ARG A 71 -0.15 -6.93 19.16
CA ARG A 71 -0.04 -5.88 20.19
C ARG A 71 -1.16 -4.84 20.06
N PRO A 72 -1.49 -4.12 21.14
CA PRO A 72 -2.24 -2.88 21.04
C PRO A 72 -1.51 -1.85 20.17
N ALA A 73 -2.26 -1.09 19.39
CA ALA A 73 -1.74 -0.15 18.40
C ALA A 73 -2.80 0.84 17.91
N ALA A 74 -2.35 2.02 17.48
CA ALA A 74 -3.11 2.97 16.69
C ALA A 74 -2.69 2.92 15.20
N LEU A 75 -3.35 3.71 14.36
CA LEU A 75 -2.97 3.80 12.94
C LEU A 75 -1.56 4.34 12.73
N ALA A 76 -1.11 5.26 13.60
CA ALA A 76 0.26 5.76 13.59
C ALA A 76 1.29 4.64 13.84
N ASP A 77 0.97 3.64 14.65
CA ASP A 77 1.84 2.47 14.87
C ASP A 77 1.98 1.61 13.61
N LEU A 78 0.89 1.43 12.85
CA LEU A 78 0.91 0.69 11.59
C LEU A 78 1.78 1.42 10.55
N VAL A 79 1.63 2.73 10.43
CA VAL A 79 2.46 3.56 9.53
C VAL A 79 3.91 3.62 10.03
N GLY A 80 4.12 3.58 11.35
CA GLY A 80 5.45 3.53 11.98
C GLY A 80 6.25 2.26 11.69
N LEU A 81 5.63 1.20 11.15
CA LEU A 81 6.35 0.06 10.58
C LEU A 81 7.19 0.47 9.36
N VAL A 82 6.84 1.59 8.72
CA VAL A 82 7.63 2.17 7.65
C VAL A 82 8.70 3.07 8.27
N ARG A 83 9.96 2.87 7.88
CA ARG A 83 11.07 3.72 8.35
C ARG A 83 10.80 5.19 8.07
N GLU A 84 11.23 6.02 9.00
CA GLU A 84 11.23 7.46 8.83
C GLU A 84 12.32 7.88 7.84
N ILE A 85 11.87 8.50 6.74
CA ILE A 85 12.74 9.20 5.79
C ILE A 85 12.10 10.56 5.48
N PRO A 86 12.89 11.57 5.06
CA PRO A 86 12.35 12.85 4.66
C PRO A 86 11.31 12.69 3.55
N ALA A 87 10.21 13.43 3.64
CA ALA A 87 9.30 13.56 2.53
C ALA A 87 9.97 14.36 1.40
N VAL A 88 9.75 13.95 0.16
CA VAL A 88 10.21 14.75 -0.98
C VAL A 88 9.28 15.95 -1.17
N SER A 89 9.85 17.11 -1.48
CA SER A 89 9.08 18.26 -1.96
C SER A 89 8.71 18.03 -3.42
N LEU A 90 7.42 17.88 -3.72
CA LEU A 90 6.93 17.75 -5.09
C LEU A 90 5.61 18.49 -5.28
N THR A 91 5.36 18.94 -6.51
CA THR A 91 4.04 19.43 -6.92
C THR A 91 3.11 18.23 -7.14
N PRO A 92 1.92 18.21 -6.53
CA PRO A 92 1.01 17.08 -6.69
C PRO A 92 0.70 16.77 -8.15
N VAL A 93 0.74 15.49 -8.51
CA VAL A 93 0.43 15.03 -9.87
C VAL A 93 -0.78 14.10 -9.81
N THR A 94 -1.76 14.33 -10.66
CA THR A 94 -2.94 13.46 -10.82
C THR A 94 -2.89 12.78 -12.18
N ILE A 95 -3.04 11.47 -12.18
CA ILE A 95 -2.92 10.62 -13.37
C ILE A 95 -4.09 9.64 -13.37
N ASP A 96 -4.61 9.34 -14.54
CA ASP A 96 -5.51 8.20 -14.73
C ASP A 96 -4.82 6.89 -14.28
N THR A 97 -5.53 6.13 -13.45
CA THR A 97 -5.00 4.89 -12.84
C THR A 97 -4.65 3.85 -13.90
N ALA A 98 -5.51 3.68 -14.91
CA ALA A 98 -5.29 2.69 -15.96
C ALA A 98 -4.08 3.04 -16.83
N THR A 99 -3.87 4.33 -17.10
CA THR A 99 -2.72 4.84 -17.83
C THR A 99 -1.42 4.62 -17.05
N LEU A 100 -1.44 4.85 -15.73
CA LEU A 100 -0.29 4.59 -14.87
C LEU A 100 0.10 3.09 -14.86
N ASP A 101 -0.89 2.20 -14.82
CA ASP A 101 -0.67 0.75 -14.90
C ASP A 101 -0.12 0.33 -16.26
N ALA A 102 -0.71 0.83 -17.34
CA ALA A 102 -0.24 0.56 -18.70
C ALA A 102 1.21 1.03 -18.89
N ALA A 103 1.56 2.21 -18.37
CA ALA A 103 2.93 2.70 -18.37
C ALA A 103 3.87 1.76 -17.61
N GLY A 104 3.47 1.31 -16.41
CA GLY A 104 4.25 0.36 -15.60
C GLY A 104 4.49 -0.98 -16.30
N GLN A 105 3.45 -1.53 -16.93
CA GLN A 105 3.53 -2.78 -17.67
C GLN A 105 4.43 -2.67 -18.91
N VAL A 106 4.23 -1.63 -19.73
CA VAL A 106 5.02 -1.38 -20.94
C VAL A 106 6.48 -1.12 -20.61
N ALA A 107 6.74 -0.39 -19.52
CA ALA A 107 8.09 -0.06 -19.11
C ALA A 107 8.91 -1.29 -18.71
N GLY A 108 8.29 -2.32 -18.11
CA GLY A 108 9.01 -3.50 -17.64
C GLY A 108 10.17 -3.16 -16.70
N GLY A 109 10.05 -2.08 -15.92
CA GLY A 109 11.12 -1.54 -15.07
C GLY A 109 12.09 -0.57 -15.75
N ASN A 110 11.93 -0.26 -17.05
CA ASN A 110 12.70 0.76 -17.76
C ASN A 110 12.10 2.17 -17.52
N PRO A 111 12.78 3.06 -16.77
CA PRO A 111 12.25 4.37 -16.40
C PRO A 111 11.97 5.26 -17.62
N ARG A 112 12.85 5.20 -18.62
CA ARG A 112 12.70 5.99 -19.85
C ARG A 112 11.46 5.57 -20.63
N ALA A 113 11.25 4.26 -20.78
CA ALA A 113 10.07 3.73 -21.45
C ALA A 113 8.77 4.12 -20.72
N PHE A 114 8.81 4.16 -19.38
CA PHE A 114 7.69 4.63 -18.55
C PHE A 114 7.37 6.11 -18.83
N GLY A 115 8.35 6.99 -18.77
CA GLY A 115 8.18 8.41 -19.04
C GLY A 115 7.68 8.68 -20.46
N ASP A 116 8.29 8.02 -21.46
CA ASP A 116 7.86 8.13 -22.85
C ASP A 116 6.39 7.70 -23.04
N HIS A 117 5.94 6.67 -22.33
CA HIS A 117 4.54 6.24 -22.37
C HIS A 117 3.59 7.31 -21.82
N LEU A 118 3.92 7.90 -20.67
CA LEU A 118 3.10 8.97 -20.08
C LEU A 118 3.05 10.22 -20.97
N ILE A 119 4.16 10.61 -21.61
CA ILE A 119 4.17 11.73 -22.55
C ILE A 119 3.25 11.45 -23.74
N ARG A 120 3.30 10.24 -24.32
CA ARG A 120 2.40 9.85 -25.42
C ARG A 120 0.93 9.83 -25.01
N ALA A 121 0.65 9.56 -23.73
CA ALA A 121 -0.69 9.63 -23.16
C ALA A 121 -1.16 11.08 -22.84
N GLY A 122 -0.35 12.10 -23.16
CA GLY A 122 -0.74 13.51 -23.04
C GLY A 122 -0.33 14.19 -21.73
N TYR A 123 0.42 13.51 -20.86
CA TYR A 123 0.95 14.13 -19.64
C TYR A 123 2.12 15.07 -19.96
N ARG A 124 2.30 16.09 -19.12
CA ARG A 124 3.43 17.03 -19.26
C ARG A 124 4.74 16.27 -19.12
N ALA A 125 5.72 16.62 -19.96
CA ALA A 125 7.04 16.00 -19.93
C ALA A 125 7.70 16.11 -18.55
N SER A 126 7.57 17.26 -17.87
CA SER A 126 8.07 17.45 -16.49
C SER A 126 7.52 16.40 -15.52
N ASP A 127 6.22 16.14 -15.58
CA ASP A 127 5.55 15.22 -14.67
C ASP A 127 5.94 13.79 -15.03
N ALA A 128 5.92 13.44 -16.32
CA ALA A 128 6.32 12.14 -16.81
C ALA A 128 7.77 11.78 -16.43
N PHE A 129 8.71 12.72 -16.49
CA PHE A 129 10.09 12.50 -16.05
C PHE A 129 10.19 12.31 -14.54
N ALA A 130 9.52 13.14 -13.74
CA ALA A 130 9.50 12.97 -12.29
C ALA A 130 8.94 11.60 -11.89
N LEU A 131 7.91 11.12 -12.57
CA LEU A 131 7.30 9.80 -12.31
C LEU A 131 8.15 8.64 -12.83
N ALA A 132 8.86 8.83 -13.94
CA ALA A 132 9.84 7.86 -14.42
C ALA A 132 10.93 7.61 -13.37
N GLU A 133 11.39 8.67 -12.67
CA GLU A 133 12.31 8.50 -11.54
C GLU A 133 11.71 7.67 -10.40
N LEU A 134 10.41 7.81 -10.11
CA LEU A 134 9.70 6.96 -9.14
C LEU A 134 9.64 5.49 -9.58
N ALA A 135 9.38 5.26 -10.87
CA ALA A 135 9.35 3.92 -11.44
C ALA A 135 10.75 3.29 -11.49
N GLY A 136 11.79 4.13 -11.50
CA GLY A 136 13.16 3.77 -11.75
C GLY A 136 14.09 3.87 -10.56
N ARG A 137 13.87 3.06 -9.51
CA ARG A 137 14.90 2.67 -8.52
C ARG A 137 14.33 1.68 -7.49
N GLY A 138 15.18 0.78 -7.02
CA GLY A 138 14.91 -0.20 -5.96
C GLY A 138 14.93 0.44 -4.58
N GLY A 139 13.87 1.15 -4.24
CA GLY A 139 13.62 1.65 -2.89
C GLY A 139 12.58 0.80 -2.15
N TRP A 140 12.38 1.14 -0.88
CA TRP A 140 11.30 0.55 -0.10
C TRP A 140 9.96 1.07 -0.58
N ARG A 141 8.96 0.20 -0.55
CA ARG A 141 7.61 0.53 -1.00
C ARG A 141 6.61 -0.23 -0.17
N GLY A 142 5.39 0.25 -0.16
CA GLY A 142 4.32 -0.47 0.50
C GLY A 142 2.96 0.08 0.16
N ARG A 143 1.95 -0.70 0.49
CA ARG A 143 0.56 -0.32 0.31
C ARG A 143 -0.25 -0.63 1.56
N PHE A 144 -1.23 0.22 1.80
CA PHE A 144 -2.23 0.14 2.84
C PHE A 144 -3.58 0.00 2.15
N THR A 145 -4.24 -1.13 2.37
CA THR A 145 -5.60 -1.34 1.87
C THR A 145 -6.58 -1.42 3.03
N VAL A 146 -7.75 -0.83 2.84
CA VAL A 146 -8.82 -0.81 3.82
C VAL A 146 -9.85 -1.88 3.48
N GLU A 147 -10.33 -2.57 4.49
CA GLU A 147 -11.55 -3.38 4.44
C GLU A 147 -12.50 -2.93 5.53
N ALA A 148 -13.81 -3.02 5.28
CA ALA A 148 -14.84 -2.75 6.26
C ALA A 148 -16.03 -3.69 6.05
N ARG A 149 -16.78 -3.96 7.12
CA ARG A 149 -18.01 -4.76 7.04
C ARG A 149 -19.13 -3.94 6.39
N ASP A 150 -19.90 -4.58 5.51
CA ASP A 150 -21.18 -4.05 5.04
C ASP A 150 -22.31 -4.35 6.05
N ARG A 151 -23.54 -3.92 5.76
CA ARG A 151 -24.71 -4.16 6.64
C ARG A 151 -25.02 -5.64 6.87
N ALA A 152 -24.55 -6.53 6.00
CA ALA A 152 -24.69 -7.97 6.14
C ALA A 152 -23.54 -8.61 6.94
N GLY A 153 -22.63 -7.80 7.50
CA GLY A 153 -21.44 -8.26 8.23
C GLY A 153 -20.34 -8.80 7.32
N THR A 154 -20.45 -8.65 6.00
CA THR A 154 -19.45 -9.17 5.06
C THR A 154 -18.30 -8.19 4.87
N TRP A 155 -17.06 -8.65 4.96
CA TRP A 155 -15.88 -7.85 4.66
C TRP A 155 -15.86 -7.41 3.19
N ARG A 156 -15.75 -6.10 2.96
CA ARG A 156 -15.60 -5.51 1.63
C ARG A 156 -14.31 -4.71 1.57
N ARG A 157 -13.46 -5.04 0.60
CA ARG A 157 -12.25 -4.27 0.30
C ARG A 157 -12.59 -2.93 -0.35
N SER A 158 -11.90 -1.88 0.08
CA SER A 158 -11.96 -0.57 -0.56
C SER A 158 -11.40 -0.65 -1.98
N ARG A 159 -12.00 0.11 -2.88
CA ARG A 159 -11.49 0.34 -4.24
C ARG A 159 -10.42 1.43 -4.29
N SER A 160 -10.13 2.05 -3.14
CA SER A 160 -9.05 3.00 -2.97
C SER A 160 -7.99 2.44 -2.04
N GLU A 161 -6.74 2.76 -2.32
CA GLU A 161 -5.59 2.38 -1.50
C GLU A 161 -4.63 3.55 -1.33
N VAL A 162 -3.83 3.48 -0.27
CA VAL A 162 -2.72 4.41 -0.05
C VAL A 162 -1.44 3.62 -0.21
N ALA A 163 -0.52 4.10 -1.02
CA ALA A 163 0.80 3.50 -1.18
C ALA A 163 1.89 4.54 -0.96
N PHE A 164 3.11 4.07 -0.73
CA PHE A 164 4.29 4.91 -0.69
C PHE A 164 5.43 4.26 -1.47
N HIS A 165 6.31 5.12 -1.98
CA HIS A 165 7.56 4.73 -2.59
C HIS A 165 8.66 5.60 -2.01
N ASP A 166 9.72 4.95 -1.54
CA ASP A 166 10.94 5.61 -1.13
C ASP A 166 11.86 5.72 -2.35
N ILE A 167 12.29 6.94 -2.63
CA ILE A 167 13.26 7.24 -3.69
C ILE A 167 14.51 7.86 -3.05
N SER A 168 15.57 8.03 -3.84
CA SER A 168 16.85 8.53 -3.32
C SER A 168 16.77 9.93 -2.69
N VAL A 169 15.72 10.69 -2.98
CA VAL A 169 15.52 12.06 -2.49
C VAL A 169 14.40 12.19 -1.44
N GLY A 170 13.73 11.09 -1.06
CA GLY A 170 12.69 11.10 -0.03
C GLY A 170 11.52 10.14 -0.31
N ARG A 171 10.43 10.29 0.45
CA ARG A 171 9.20 9.50 0.28
C ARG A 171 8.14 10.25 -0.52
N VAL A 172 7.52 9.54 -1.47
CA VAL A 172 6.25 9.93 -2.09
C VAL A 172 5.10 9.08 -1.57
N MET A 173 3.91 9.66 -1.54
CA MET A 173 2.66 8.97 -1.29
C MET A 173 1.81 8.95 -2.56
N LEU A 174 1.19 7.80 -2.83
CA LEU A 174 0.24 7.59 -3.90
C LEU A 174 -1.12 7.30 -3.26
N ARG A 175 -2.12 8.14 -3.56
CA ARG A 175 -3.52 7.86 -3.25
C ARG A 175 -4.18 7.36 -4.51
N ARG A 176 -4.51 6.08 -4.53
CA ARG A 176 -5.01 5.38 -5.71
C ARG A 176 -6.49 5.08 -5.56
N SER A 177 -7.24 5.27 -6.64
CA SER A 177 -8.63 4.83 -6.81
C SER A 177 -8.76 4.15 -8.17
N ILE A 178 -9.96 3.68 -8.51
CA ILE A 178 -10.23 3.13 -9.86
C ILE A 178 -9.99 4.17 -10.96
N ALA A 179 -10.32 5.44 -10.70
CA ALA A 179 -10.26 6.48 -11.73
C ALA A 179 -8.89 7.16 -11.79
N SER A 180 -8.32 7.49 -10.63
CA SER A 180 -7.10 8.28 -10.58
C SER A 180 -6.13 7.86 -9.48
N THR A 181 -4.87 8.13 -9.75
CA THR A 181 -3.76 8.10 -8.80
C THR A 181 -3.26 9.52 -8.60
N ILE A 182 -3.26 9.96 -7.34
CA ILE A 182 -2.73 11.27 -6.93
C ILE A 182 -1.41 11.02 -6.21
N ILE A 183 -0.35 11.69 -6.66
CA ILE A 183 1.01 11.54 -6.15
C ILE A 183 1.38 12.82 -5.42
N THR A 184 1.80 12.68 -4.17
CA THR A 184 2.04 13.78 -3.22
C THR A 184 3.27 13.49 -2.37
N CYS A 185 3.71 14.46 -1.57
CA CYS A 185 4.72 14.23 -0.54
C CYS A 185 4.25 13.16 0.46
N GLY A 186 5.11 12.21 0.81
CA GLY A 186 4.74 11.10 1.70
C GLY A 186 5.28 11.26 3.12
N THR A 187 4.78 12.25 3.87
CA THR A 187 5.05 12.32 5.32
C THR A 187 4.32 11.20 6.07
N VAL A 188 4.79 10.84 7.26
CA VAL A 188 4.09 9.89 8.14
C VAL A 188 2.67 10.38 8.44
N THR A 189 2.53 11.65 8.81
CA THR A 189 1.22 12.29 9.05
C THR A 189 0.32 12.21 7.82
N GLY A 190 0.86 12.52 6.63
CA GLY A 190 0.08 12.47 5.39
C GLY A 190 -0.37 11.06 5.03
N LEU A 191 0.42 10.03 5.32
CA LEU A 191 0.02 8.63 5.16
C LEU A 191 -1.12 8.26 6.12
N VAL A 192 -1.00 8.63 7.41
CA VAL A 192 -2.06 8.40 8.41
C VAL A 192 -3.37 9.05 7.97
N GLU A 193 -3.35 10.35 7.69
CA GLU A 193 -4.53 11.11 7.25
C GLU A 193 -5.14 10.52 5.96
N ALA A 194 -4.30 10.11 5.00
CA ALA A 194 -4.80 9.51 3.77
C ALA A 194 -5.51 8.18 4.03
N ILE A 195 -4.98 7.35 4.93
CA ILE A 195 -5.59 6.06 5.28
C ILE A 195 -6.90 6.29 6.04
N GLU A 196 -6.94 7.20 7.02
CA GLU A 196 -8.16 7.56 7.77
C GLU A 196 -9.27 8.03 6.83
N ASN A 197 -8.92 8.86 5.85
CA ASN A 197 -9.85 9.31 4.82
C ASN A 197 -10.41 8.13 4.00
N VAL A 198 -9.58 7.15 3.63
CA VAL A 198 -10.06 5.95 2.92
C VAL A 198 -10.97 5.10 3.82
N VAL A 199 -10.63 4.92 5.11
CA VAL A 199 -11.49 4.23 6.08
C VAL A 199 -12.84 4.91 6.19
N HIS A 200 -12.85 6.22 6.42
CA HIS A 200 -14.06 7.01 6.57
C HIS A 200 -14.95 6.92 5.32
N CYS A 201 -14.43 7.29 4.13
CA CYS A 201 -15.21 7.27 2.90
C CYS A 201 -15.73 5.88 2.53
N HIS A 202 -14.93 4.83 2.76
CA HIS A 202 -15.35 3.46 2.44
C HIS A 202 -16.49 3.00 3.35
N ARG A 203 -16.43 3.29 4.66
CA ARG A 203 -17.51 2.99 5.61
C ARG A 203 -18.79 3.74 5.26
N GLU A 204 -18.70 5.04 4.96
CA GLU A 204 -19.87 5.82 4.53
C GLU A 204 -20.52 5.26 3.26
N ARG A 205 -19.71 4.80 2.31
CA ARG A 205 -20.21 4.19 1.07
C ARG A 205 -20.94 2.88 1.35
N LEU A 206 -20.39 2.01 2.20
CA LEU A 206 -21.04 0.75 2.57
C LEU A 206 -22.31 0.98 3.38
N ALA A 207 -22.36 2.01 4.23
CA ALA A 207 -23.54 2.37 4.99
C ALA A 207 -24.71 2.86 4.10
N LYS A 208 -24.45 3.19 2.83
CA LYS A 208 -25.47 3.60 1.84
C LYS A 208 -25.93 2.45 0.94
N MET A 209 -25.23 1.30 0.96
CA MET A 209 -25.59 0.08 0.23
C MET A 209 -26.59 -0.75 1.01
#